data_AF-A0A2R6C8Q2-F1
#
_entry.id   AF-A0A2R6C8Q2-F1
#
_cell.length_a   1.000
_cell.length_b   1.000
_cell.length_c   1.000
_cell.angle_alpha   90.00
_cell.angle_beta   90.00
_cell.angle_gamma   90.00
#
_symmetry.space_group_name_H-M   'P 1'
#
loop_
_entity.id
_entity.type
_entity.pdbx_description
1 polymer ?
#
loop_
_entity_poly.entity_id
_entity_poly.type
_entity_poly.pdbx_seq_one_letter_code
_entity_poly.pdbx_strand_id
1 'polypeptide(L)'
;MALKVAMFGWEYPPHVVGGLGVHSAELTRRLVSYGVEVDFYKPKIDGSPTDKHIRFMEILLGGAVTPDTYTLKDFNSAVAEYNTKLREKFDPIGVSIIHCHDWIAAEAAVELSRRYGIPLVSTIHSTELDRSAFFYPQKWIMDIERTLIHNSTKVITVSKHEKEMIRRYYGRSDIRVVYNGFNPLPLVKK
;
A
#
# COMPACT_ATOMS: atom_id res chain seq x y z
N MET A 1 20.99 -9.55 11.51
CA MET A 1 19.98 -10.11 10.57
C MET A 1 19.58 -9.00 9.61
N ALA A 2 19.39 -9.28 8.33
CA ALA A 2 18.88 -8.30 7.37
C ALA A 2 17.43 -7.94 7.72
N LEU A 3 17.05 -6.67 7.57
CA LEU A 3 15.69 -6.21 7.82
C LEU A 3 14.79 -6.70 6.68
N LYS A 4 13.71 -7.43 6.99
CA LYS A 4 12.72 -7.87 6.00
C LYS A 4 11.39 -7.13 6.19
N VAL A 5 10.89 -6.56 5.10
CA VAL A 5 9.63 -5.81 5.04
C VAL A 5 8.63 -6.54 4.16
N ALA A 6 7.46 -6.83 4.71
CA ALA A 6 6.29 -7.22 3.92
C ALA A 6 5.52 -5.95 3.55
N MET A 7 5.61 -5.55 2.28
CA MET A 7 4.98 -4.33 1.78
C MET A 7 3.69 -4.68 1.04
N PHE A 8 2.58 -4.08 1.47
CA PHE A 8 1.26 -4.34 0.89
C PHE A 8 0.84 -3.14 0.05
N GLY A 9 0.65 -3.36 -1.25
CA GLY A 9 0.23 -2.35 -2.20
C GLY A 9 -0.76 -2.88 -3.22
N TRP A 10 -1.27 -1.98 -4.07
CA TRP A 10 -2.20 -2.31 -5.15
C TRP A 10 -1.54 -2.15 -6.53
N GLU A 11 -0.79 -1.06 -6.72
CA GLU A 11 -0.19 -0.68 -7.99
C GLU A 11 1.32 -0.93 -8.01
N TYR A 12 1.83 -1.33 -9.17
CA TYR A 12 3.27 -1.38 -9.47
C TYR A 12 3.49 -1.35 -10.99
N PRO A 13 4.45 -0.57 -11.52
CA PRO A 13 4.77 -0.53 -12.95
C PRO A 13 4.96 -1.92 -13.57
N PRO A 14 4.42 -2.21 -14.76
CA PRO A 14 3.91 -1.24 -15.74
C PRO A 14 2.46 -0.79 -15.48
N HIS A 15 1.76 -1.40 -14.53
CA HIS A 15 0.36 -1.09 -14.24
C HIS A 15 0.27 -0.05 -13.13
N VAL A 16 0.13 1.21 -13.55
CA VAL A 16 -0.01 2.36 -12.65
C VAL A 16 -1.16 3.23 -13.15
N VAL A 17 -1.99 3.72 -12.23
CA VAL A 17 -3.00 4.73 -12.54
C VAL A 17 -2.57 6.09 -12.01
N GLY A 18 -1.75 6.13 -10.96
CA GLY A 18 -1.28 7.38 -10.39
C GLY A 18 0.11 7.30 -9.76
N GLY A 19 0.37 8.23 -8.84
CA GLY A 19 1.66 8.35 -8.16
C GLY A 19 1.98 7.19 -7.20
N LEU A 20 0.97 6.43 -6.76
CA LEU A 20 1.15 5.33 -5.79
C LEU A 20 2.03 4.21 -6.33
N GLY A 21 1.81 3.77 -7.57
CA GLY A 21 2.63 2.73 -8.19
C GLY A 21 4.08 3.19 -8.42
N VAL A 22 4.26 4.44 -8.85
CA VAL A 22 5.59 5.08 -9.01
C VAL A 22 6.33 5.16 -7.67
N HIS A 23 5.64 5.61 -6.62
CA HIS A 23 6.18 5.66 -5.26
C HIS A 23 6.62 4.27 -4.79
N SER A 24 5.75 3.27 -4.95
CA SER A 24 6.00 1.90 -4.52
C SER A 24 7.24 1.34 -5.24
N ALA A 25 7.37 1.58 -6.54
CA ALA A 25 8.54 1.14 -7.31
C ALA A 25 9.85 1.77 -6.83
N GLU A 26 9.88 3.10 -6.70
CA GLU A 26 11.10 3.79 -6.27
C GLU A 26 11.46 3.47 -4.82
N LEU A 27 10.48 3.44 -3.92
CA LEU A 27 10.72 3.12 -2.51
C LEU A 27 11.30 1.70 -2.36
N THR A 28 10.66 0.71 -2.97
CA THR A 28 11.10 -0.69 -2.88
C THR A 28 12.51 -0.89 -3.44
N ARG A 29 12.81 -0.32 -4.61
CA ARG A 29 14.17 -0.38 -5.20
C ARG A 29 15.22 0.23 -4.30
N ARG A 30 14.93 1.38 -3.69
CA ARG A 30 15.89 2.06 -2.80
C ARG A 30 16.09 1.29 -1.50
N LEU A 31 15.03 0.75 -0.91
CA LEU A 31 15.13 -0.12 0.26
C LEU A 31 16.01 -1.34 -0.04
N VAL A 32 15.77 -2.03 -1.16
CA VAL A 32 16.60 -3.16 -1.60
C VAL A 32 18.05 -2.75 -1.81
N SER A 33 18.32 -1.57 -2.39
CA SER A 33 19.69 -1.06 -2.55
C SER A 33 20.41 -0.78 -1.23
N TYR A 34 19.67 -0.60 -0.14
CA TYR A 34 20.21 -0.46 1.22
C TYR A 34 20.27 -1.81 1.99
N GLY A 35 20.03 -2.93 1.32
CA GLY A 35 20.10 -4.27 1.92
C GLY A 35 18.84 -4.68 2.70
N VAL A 36 17.71 -4.01 2.49
CA VAL A 36 16.42 -4.40 3.05
C VAL A 36 15.80 -5.46 2.13
N GLU A 37 15.38 -6.59 2.68
CA GLU A 37 14.58 -7.58 1.94
C GLU A 37 13.13 -7.09 1.85
N VAL A 38 12.55 -7.09 0.65
CA VAL A 38 11.18 -6.61 0.43
C VAL A 38 10.32 -7.66 -0.27
N ASP A 39 9.22 -8.03 0.39
CA ASP A 39 8.15 -8.86 -0.17
C ASP A 39 7.00 -7.95 -0.54
N PHE A 40 6.79 -7.71 -1.82
CA PHE A 40 5.75 -6.81 -2.30
C PHE A 40 4.49 -7.61 -2.67
N TYR A 41 3.46 -7.53 -1.83
CA TYR A 41 2.16 -8.14 -2.06
C TYR A 41 1.29 -7.20 -2.89
N LYS A 42 0.72 -7.73 -3.97
CA LYS A 42 -0.16 -7.00 -4.90
C LYS A 42 -1.07 -7.94 -5.68
N PRO A 43 -2.16 -7.46 -6.29
CA PRO A 43 -2.92 -8.26 -7.26
C PRO A 43 -2.06 -8.72 -8.44
N LYS A 44 -2.30 -9.95 -8.90
CA LYS A 44 -1.74 -10.46 -10.16
C LYS A 44 -2.48 -9.79 -11.32
N ILE A 45 -1.73 -9.21 -12.25
CA ILE A 45 -2.26 -8.59 -13.47
C ILE A 45 -1.49 -9.19 -14.66
N ASP A 46 -2.16 -9.43 -15.78
CA ASP A 46 -1.47 -9.94 -16.98
C ASP A 46 -0.43 -8.92 -17.47
N GLY A 47 0.80 -9.38 -17.66
CA GLY A 47 1.94 -8.49 -17.91
C GLY A 47 2.55 -7.86 -16.65
N SER A 48 2.19 -8.39 -15.47
CA SER A 48 2.73 -8.06 -14.15
C SER A 48 4.27 -7.85 -14.15
N PRO A 49 4.79 -7.03 -13.21
CA PRO A 49 6.13 -6.46 -13.29
C PRO A 49 7.24 -7.50 -13.43
N THR A 50 8.24 -7.18 -14.25
CA THR A 50 9.48 -7.95 -14.43
C THR A 50 10.65 -7.38 -13.62
N ASP A 51 10.37 -6.59 -12.57
CA ASP A 51 11.44 -6.02 -11.74
C ASP A 51 12.17 -7.10 -10.95
N LYS A 52 13.30 -7.55 -11.52
CA LYS A 52 14.15 -8.61 -10.97
C LYS A 52 14.76 -8.29 -9.60
N HIS A 53 14.68 -7.04 -9.14
CA HIS A 53 15.22 -6.65 -7.84
C HIS A 53 14.20 -6.83 -6.71
N ILE A 54 12.91 -7.02 -7.04
CA ILE A 54 11.83 -7.10 -6.07
C ILE A 54 11.23 -8.51 -6.03
N ARG A 55 11.00 -9.04 -4.83
CA ARG A 55 10.25 -10.29 -4.65
C ARG A 55 8.75 -9.97 -4.61
N PHE A 56 8.05 -10.27 -5.70
CA PHE A 56 6.61 -10.09 -5.79
C PHE A 56 5.84 -11.28 -5.22
N MET A 57 4.88 -10.99 -4.34
CA MET A 57 3.94 -11.94 -3.76
C MET A 57 2.56 -11.72 -4.40
N GLU A 58 2.39 -12.20 -5.63
CA GLU A 58 1.19 -11.89 -6.42
C GLU A 58 -0.06 -12.60 -5.89
N ILE A 59 -1.16 -11.87 -5.78
CA ILE A 59 -2.46 -12.36 -5.31
C ILE A 59 -3.39 -12.53 -6.51
N LEU A 60 -3.75 -13.78 -6.83
CA LEU A 60 -4.66 -14.10 -7.92
C LEU A 60 -6.10 -13.83 -7.48
N LEU A 61 -6.77 -12.84 -8.10
CA LEU A 61 -8.19 -12.55 -7.86
C LEU A 61 -9.08 -13.32 -8.86
N GLY A 62 -10.33 -13.58 -8.49
CA GLY A 62 -11.29 -14.35 -9.30
C GLY A 62 -11.86 -13.56 -10.47
N GLY A 63 -11.87 -12.23 -10.38
CA GLY A 63 -12.18 -11.32 -11.48
C GLY A 63 -10.94 -10.91 -12.27
N ALA A 64 -11.09 -10.67 -13.58
CA ALA A 64 -10.02 -10.10 -14.39
C ALA A 64 -9.69 -8.68 -13.89
N VAL A 65 -8.52 -8.51 -13.26
CA VAL A 65 -7.95 -7.19 -12.97
C VAL A 65 -7.27 -6.69 -14.22
N THR A 66 -7.88 -5.72 -14.89
CA THR A 66 -7.29 -5.07 -16.05
C THR A 66 -6.19 -4.09 -15.61
N PRO A 67 -5.18 -3.85 -16.46
CA PRO A 67 -4.15 -2.83 -16.26
C PRO A 67 -4.71 -1.45 -15.85
N ASP A 68 -5.88 -1.11 -16.38
CA ASP A 68 -6.63 0.10 -16.05
C ASP A 68 -7.29 -0.09 -14.68
N THR A 69 -6.53 0.19 -13.63
CA THR A 69 -6.65 -0.39 -12.27
C THR A 69 -7.89 0.02 -11.46
N TYR A 70 -8.89 0.62 -12.11
CA TYR A 70 -10.19 0.99 -11.54
C TYR A 70 -11.38 0.66 -12.46
N THR A 71 -11.17 0.00 -13.60
CA THR A 71 -12.24 -0.43 -14.53
C THR A 71 -12.80 -1.82 -14.19
N LEU A 72 -12.63 -2.26 -12.94
CA LEU A 72 -13.26 -3.46 -12.45
C LEU A 72 -14.79 -3.27 -12.42
N LYS A 73 -15.54 -4.26 -12.94
CA LYS A 73 -17.01 -4.29 -12.79
C LYS A 73 -17.45 -4.20 -11.33
N ASP A 74 -16.60 -4.70 -10.41
CA ASP A 74 -16.80 -4.60 -8.97
C ASP A 74 -15.45 -4.47 -8.24
N PHE A 75 -14.97 -3.22 -8.11
CA PHE A 75 -13.72 -2.90 -7.42
C PHE A 75 -13.75 -3.29 -5.94
N ASN A 76 -14.89 -3.12 -5.27
CA ASN A 76 -15.01 -3.37 -3.84
C ASN A 76 -14.87 -4.85 -3.52
N SER A 77 -15.53 -5.72 -4.30
CA SER A 77 -15.37 -7.16 -4.16
C SER A 77 -13.93 -7.61 -4.41
N ALA A 78 -13.23 -6.99 -5.37
CA ALA A 78 -11.82 -7.29 -5.62
C ALA A 78 -10.91 -6.85 -4.46
N VAL A 79 -11.16 -5.70 -3.83
CA VAL A 79 -10.43 -5.26 -2.63
C VAL A 79 -10.67 -6.22 -1.46
N ALA A 80 -11.90 -6.67 -1.24
CA ALA A 80 -12.23 -7.64 -0.18
C ALA A 80 -11.58 -9.01 -0.44
N GLU A 81 -11.63 -9.49 -1.68
CA GLU A 81 -10.97 -10.72 -2.11
C GLU A 81 -9.44 -10.61 -1.94
N TYR A 82 -8.87 -9.48 -2.32
CA TYR A 82 -7.44 -9.20 -2.15
C TYR A 82 -7.00 -9.30 -0.70
N ASN A 83 -7.71 -8.66 0.23
CA ASN A 83 -7.39 -8.76 1.66
C ASN A 83 -7.48 -10.21 2.16
N THR A 84 -8.48 -10.97 1.70
CA THR A 84 -8.66 -12.37 2.09
C THR A 84 -7.49 -13.23 1.62
N LYS A 85 -7.17 -13.18 0.34
CA LYS A 85 -6.09 -13.98 -0.23
C LYS A 85 -4.69 -13.52 0.19
N LEU A 86 -4.52 -12.23 0.48
CA LEU A 86 -3.28 -11.72 1.08
C LEU A 86 -3.04 -12.38 2.43
N ARG A 87 -4.05 -12.48 3.30
CA ARG A 87 -3.94 -13.16 4.60
C ARG A 87 -3.58 -14.64 4.46
N GLU A 88 -4.15 -15.32 3.47
CA GLU A 88 -3.86 -16.73 3.19
C GLU A 88 -2.43 -16.94 2.67
N LYS A 89 -1.92 -16.02 1.85
CA LYS A 89 -0.59 -16.12 1.23
C LYS A 89 0.53 -15.59 2.12
N PHE A 90 0.22 -14.77 3.13
CA PHE A 90 1.21 -14.10 3.95
C PHE A 90 2.14 -15.08 4.68
N ASP A 91 3.43 -14.94 4.42
CA ASP A 91 4.48 -15.67 5.14
C ASP A 91 5.11 -14.75 6.20
N PRO A 92 4.88 -14.99 7.51
CA PRO A 92 5.45 -14.18 8.58
C PRO A 92 6.95 -14.41 8.79
N ILE A 93 7.56 -15.44 8.20
CA ILE A 93 8.93 -15.85 8.54
C ILE A 93 9.92 -14.73 8.22
N GLY A 94 10.63 -14.29 9.27
CA GLY A 94 11.65 -13.26 9.22
C GLY A 94 11.12 -11.83 9.04
N VAL A 95 9.81 -11.64 8.84
CA VAL A 95 9.22 -10.31 8.59
C VAL A 95 9.37 -9.45 9.85
N SER A 96 10.07 -8.33 9.70
CA SER A 96 10.32 -7.38 10.78
C SER A 96 9.29 -6.26 10.82
N ILE A 97 8.73 -5.88 9.67
CA ILE A 97 7.76 -4.80 9.51
C ILE A 97 6.73 -5.19 8.45
N ILE A 98 5.45 -4.91 8.73
CA ILE A 98 4.42 -4.81 7.69
C ILE A 98 4.30 -3.34 7.29
N HIS A 99 4.45 -3.03 6.01
CA HIS A 99 4.30 -1.68 5.48
C HIS A 99 3.09 -1.61 4.54
N CYS A 100 1.99 -1.04 5.02
CA CYS A 100 0.75 -0.90 4.26
C CYS A 100 0.69 0.44 3.53
N HIS A 101 0.34 0.42 2.25
CA HIS A 101 0.12 1.63 1.46
C HIS A 101 -1.38 1.84 1.21
N ASP A 102 -1.93 2.86 1.86
CA ASP A 102 -3.36 3.23 1.86
C ASP A 102 -4.33 2.13 2.33
N TRP A 103 -5.62 2.45 2.22
CA TRP A 103 -6.75 1.69 2.77
C TRP A 103 -7.00 0.34 2.09
N ILE A 104 -6.51 0.14 0.85
CA ILE A 104 -6.83 -1.03 0.04
C ILE A 104 -6.39 -2.34 0.71
N ALA A 105 -5.24 -2.36 1.39
CA ALA A 105 -4.73 -3.54 2.09
C ALA A 105 -4.91 -3.46 3.62
N ALA A 106 -5.67 -2.46 4.11
CA ALA A 106 -5.70 -2.12 5.52
C ALA A 106 -6.21 -3.24 6.41
N GLU A 107 -7.26 -3.95 6.00
CA GLU A 107 -7.86 -5.01 6.80
C GLU A 107 -6.87 -6.14 7.03
N ALA A 108 -6.22 -6.61 5.96
CA ALA A 108 -5.19 -7.62 6.06
C ALA A 108 -3.98 -7.13 6.86
N ALA A 109 -3.54 -5.88 6.64
CA ALA A 109 -2.42 -5.31 7.37
C ALA A 109 -2.62 -5.28 8.88
N VAL A 110 -3.79 -4.78 9.32
CA VAL A 110 -4.14 -4.68 10.74
C VAL A 110 -4.28 -6.07 11.36
N GLU A 111 -4.94 -6.99 10.66
CA GLU A 111 -5.12 -8.35 11.16
C GLU A 111 -3.80 -9.11 11.28
N LEU A 112 -2.96 -9.09 10.24
CA LEU A 112 -1.68 -9.79 10.22
C LEU A 112 -0.69 -9.21 11.23
N SER A 113 -0.66 -7.88 11.37
CA SER A 113 0.14 -7.21 12.39
C SER A 113 -0.24 -7.68 13.80
N ARG A 114 -1.54 -7.71 14.12
CA ARG A 114 -2.03 -8.18 15.43
C ARG A 114 -1.77 -9.67 15.62
N ARG A 115 -2.05 -10.50 14.61
CA ARG A 115 -1.93 -11.96 14.65
C ARG A 115 -0.50 -12.40 14.93
N TYR A 116 0.47 -11.76 14.29
CA TYR A 116 1.88 -12.15 14.37
C TYR A 116 2.74 -11.23 15.26
N GLY A 117 2.15 -10.20 15.86
CA GLY A 117 2.89 -9.22 16.67
C GLY A 117 3.90 -8.38 15.88
N ILE A 118 3.75 -8.30 14.55
CA ILE A 118 4.67 -7.59 13.67
C ILE A 118 4.27 -6.10 13.64
N PRO A 119 5.19 -5.14 13.87
CA PRO A 119 4.90 -3.71 13.77
C PRO A 119 4.31 -3.31 12.42
N LEU A 120 3.21 -2.55 12.46
CA LEU A 120 2.55 -2.01 11.28
C LEU A 120 2.98 -0.57 11.04
N VAL A 121 3.59 -0.31 9.89
CA VAL A 121 3.82 1.03 9.36
C VAL A 121 2.82 1.26 8.23
N SER A 122 2.16 2.41 8.20
CA SER A 122 1.35 2.82 7.06
C SER A 122 1.89 4.07 6.40
N THR A 123 1.84 4.11 5.08
CA THR A 123 1.95 5.36 4.31
C THR A 123 0.59 5.71 3.75
N ILE A 124 0.08 6.88 4.15
CA ILE A 124 -1.16 7.44 3.63
C ILE A 124 -0.78 8.46 2.55
N HIS A 125 -1.16 8.15 1.30
CA HIS A 125 -0.86 8.99 0.14
C HIS A 125 -1.90 10.09 -0.02
N SER A 126 -3.16 9.74 0.24
CA SER A 126 -4.29 10.66 0.34
C SER A 126 -5.41 10.01 1.16
N THR A 127 -6.22 10.82 1.81
CA THR A 127 -7.45 10.34 2.47
C THR A 127 -8.66 10.41 1.53
N GLU A 128 -9.74 9.73 1.87
CA GLU A 128 -11.00 9.80 1.12
C GLU A 128 -11.56 11.23 1.07
N LEU A 129 -11.37 11.99 2.15
CA LEU A 129 -11.76 13.40 2.19
C LEU A 129 -10.96 14.24 1.19
N ASP A 130 -9.67 13.96 1.04
CA ASP A 130 -8.81 14.64 0.06
C ASP A 130 -9.19 14.24 -1.38
N ARG A 131 -9.32 12.93 -1.64
CA ARG A 131 -9.69 12.41 -2.98
C ARG A 131 -11.05 12.90 -3.47
N SER A 132 -12.03 12.96 -2.58
CA SER A 132 -13.38 13.44 -2.91
C SER A 132 -13.49 14.97 -2.87
N ALA A 133 -12.42 15.68 -2.47
CA ALA A 133 -12.46 17.11 -2.17
C ALA A 133 -13.66 17.49 -1.28
N PHE A 134 -13.98 16.64 -0.31
CA PHE A 134 -15.13 16.73 0.59
C PHE A 134 -16.53 16.61 -0.08
N PHE A 135 -16.62 16.32 -1.38
CA PHE A 135 -17.89 16.11 -2.07
C PHE A 135 -18.30 14.64 -2.03
N TYR A 136 -19.31 14.33 -1.20
CA TYR A 136 -19.86 12.99 -1.03
C TYR A 136 -18.81 11.90 -0.71
N PRO A 137 -17.97 12.10 0.34
CA PRO A 137 -16.94 11.14 0.69
C PRO A 137 -17.56 9.79 1.05
N GLN A 138 -16.89 8.72 0.63
CA GLN A 138 -17.34 7.36 0.91
C GLN A 138 -17.02 6.99 2.37
N LYS A 139 -18.02 7.08 3.25
CA LYS A 139 -17.85 6.83 4.69
C LYS A 139 -17.19 5.48 4.99
N TRP A 140 -17.53 4.44 4.25
CA TRP A 140 -16.96 3.11 4.46
C TRP A 140 -15.44 3.07 4.20
N ILE A 141 -14.92 3.81 3.21
CA ILE A 141 -13.47 3.98 3.00
C ILE A 141 -12.85 4.74 4.17
N MET A 142 -13.50 5.83 4.62
CA MET A 142 -13.02 6.59 5.77
C MET A 142 -12.93 5.73 7.05
N ASP A 143 -13.86 4.80 7.25
CA ASP A 143 -13.85 3.88 8.39
C ASP A 143 -12.66 2.87 8.29
N ILE A 144 -12.33 2.41 7.08
CA ILE A 144 -11.15 1.57 6.81
C ILE A 144 -9.85 2.36 7.04
N GLU A 145 -9.76 3.58 6.50
CA GLU A 145 -8.63 4.50 6.71
C GLU A 145 -8.42 4.76 8.20
N ARG A 146 -9.50 5.03 8.95
CA ARG A 146 -9.45 5.22 10.40
C ARG A 146 -8.91 3.98 11.11
N THR A 147 -9.38 2.81 10.72
CA THR A 147 -8.89 1.52 11.24
C THR A 147 -7.38 1.37 11.01
N LEU A 148 -6.90 1.60 9.78
CA LEU A 148 -5.47 1.54 9.46
C LEU A 148 -4.66 2.54 10.28
N ILE A 149 -5.10 3.81 10.28
CA ILE A 149 -4.42 4.92 10.93
C ILE A 149 -4.28 4.65 12.42
N HIS A 150 -5.30 4.17 13.13
CA HIS A 150 -5.19 3.96 14.58
C HIS A 150 -4.47 2.67 14.98
N ASN A 151 -4.42 1.67 14.10
CA ASN A 151 -3.74 0.41 14.38
C ASN A 151 -2.27 0.38 13.95
N SER A 152 -1.83 1.36 13.17
CA SER A 152 -0.42 1.46 12.77
C SER A 152 0.47 1.85 13.96
N THR A 153 1.58 1.15 14.14
CA THR A 153 2.65 1.58 15.06
C THR A 153 3.24 2.92 14.65
N LYS A 154 3.40 3.16 13.34
CA LYS A 154 3.80 4.46 12.78
C LYS A 154 2.99 4.81 11.53
N VAL A 155 2.64 6.09 11.40
CA VAL A 155 1.97 6.64 10.22
C VAL A 155 2.91 7.62 9.53
N ILE A 156 3.08 7.41 8.23
CA ILE A 156 3.83 8.26 7.31
C ILE A 156 2.81 8.93 6.38
N THR A 157 3.02 10.22 6.08
CA THR A 157 2.29 10.92 5.02
C THR A 157 3.23 11.55 4.03
N VAL A 158 2.76 11.71 2.79
CA VAL A 158 3.56 12.26 1.67
C VAL A 158 3.60 13.79 1.64
N SER A 159 2.87 14.47 2.52
CA SER A 159 2.86 15.93 2.62
C SER A 159 2.45 16.42 4.01
N LYS A 160 2.76 17.69 4.30
CA LYS A 160 2.23 18.40 5.48
C LYS A 160 0.71 18.57 5.41
N HIS A 161 0.15 18.74 4.21
CA HIS A 161 -1.29 18.84 4.02
C HIS A 161 -1.99 17.56 4.47
N GLU A 162 -1.53 16.40 4.02
CA GLU A 162 -2.13 15.12 4.39
C GLU A 162 -1.96 14.83 5.88
N LYS A 163 -0.82 15.21 6.47
CA LYS A 163 -0.65 15.14 7.94
C LYS A 163 -1.73 15.94 8.66
N GLU A 164 -2.04 17.15 8.18
CA GLU A 164 -3.05 18.02 8.77
C GLU A 164 -4.47 17.47 8.58
N MET A 165 -4.75 16.88 7.42
CA MET A 165 -6.00 16.15 7.15
C MET A 165 -6.23 15.02 8.14
N ILE A 166 -5.24 14.14 8.32
CA ILE A 166 -5.31 13.05 9.29
C ILE A 166 -5.46 13.58 10.71
N ARG A 167 -4.69 14.60 11.10
CA ARG A 167 -4.78 15.22 12.43
C ARG A 167 -6.19 15.74 12.71
N ARG A 168 -6.79 16.46 11.76
CA ARG A 168 -8.07 17.13 11.93
C ARG A 168 -9.26 16.17 11.88
N TYR A 169 -9.27 15.23 10.94
CA TYR A 169 -10.45 14.40 10.68
C TYR A 169 -10.34 12.97 11.24
N TYR A 170 -9.12 12.48 11.49
CA TYR A 170 -8.87 11.14 12.01
C TYR A 170 -8.30 11.17 13.44
N GLY A 171 -7.83 12.33 13.94
CA GLY A 171 -7.47 12.51 15.35
C GLY A 171 -6.11 11.93 15.75
N ARG A 172 -5.25 11.57 14.79
CA ARG A 172 -3.88 11.12 15.06
C ARG A 172 -2.87 12.25 14.87
N SER A 173 -1.95 12.44 15.83
CA SER A 173 -0.99 13.56 15.81
C SER A 173 0.47 13.14 15.62
N ASP A 174 0.84 11.92 15.99
CA ASP A 174 2.19 11.35 15.90
C ASP A 174 2.54 10.87 14.48
N ILE A 175 2.41 11.76 13.51
CA ILE A 175 2.58 11.47 12.07
C ILE A 175 3.92 12.00 11.57
N ARG A 176 4.67 11.15 10.85
CA ARG A 176 5.91 11.51 10.16
C ARG A 176 5.61 11.94 8.73
N VAL A 177 6.06 13.13 8.34
CA VAL A 177 6.00 13.56 6.93
C VAL A 177 7.27 13.11 6.23
N VAL A 178 7.13 12.38 5.12
CA VAL A 178 8.21 12.04 4.20
C VAL A 178 7.71 12.33 2.79
N TYR A 179 8.19 13.40 2.18
CA TYR A 179 7.81 13.76 0.81
C TYR A 179 8.28 12.71 -0.18
N ASN A 180 7.49 12.51 -1.24
CA ASN A 180 7.88 11.66 -2.35
C ASN A 180 9.15 12.20 -3.02
N GLY A 181 10.04 11.28 -3.38
CA GLY A 181 11.17 11.58 -4.26
C GLY A 181 10.73 11.59 -5.72
N PHE A 182 11.54 12.24 -6.56
CA PHE A 182 11.38 12.21 -8.01
C PHE A 182 12.63 11.62 -8.65
N ASN A 183 12.44 10.64 -9.52
CA ASN A 183 13.49 10.09 -10.36
C ASN A 183 13.24 10.54 -11.81
N PRO A 184 14.15 11.35 -12.41
CA PRO A 184 13.96 11.83 -13.79
C PRO A 184 14.14 10.72 -14.84
N LEU A 185 14.62 9.52 -14.46
CA LEU A 185 14.78 8.40 -15.37
C LEU A 185 13.48 7.58 -15.48
N PRO A 186 13.11 7.10 -16.69
CA PRO A 186 11.89 6.33 -16.88
C PRO A 186 11.97 4.97 -16.15
N LEU A 187 10.89 4.63 -15.42
CA LEU A 187 10.75 3.38 -14.66
C LEU A 187 10.68 2.14 -15.56
N VAL A 188 10.20 2.31 -16.79
CA VAL A 188 10.08 1.28 -17.83
C VAL A 188 10.83 1.80 -19.05
N LYS A 189 11.83 1.04 -19.55
CA LYS A 189 12.43 1.31 -20.85
C LYS A 189 11.36 1.01 -21.91
N LYS A 190 11.03 2.01 -22.74
CA LYS A 190 10.21 1.80 -23.95
C LYS A 190 10.89 0.81 -24.88
#